data_AF-A0A925EAS3-F1
#
_entry.id   AF-A0A925EAS3-F1
#
_cell.length_a   1.000
_cell.length_b   1.000
_cell.length_c   1.000
_cell.angle_alpha   90.00
_cell.angle_beta   90.00
_cell.angle_gamma   90.00
#
_symmetry.space_group_name_H-M   'P 1'
#
loop_
_entity.id
_entity.type
_entity.pdbx_description
1 polymer ?
#
loop_
_entity_poly.entity_id
_entity_poly.type
_entity_poly.pdbx_seq_one_letter_code
_entity_poly.pdbx_strand_id
1 'polypeptide(L)'
;MSTTMKAKNIMKQSLVNGRFGISRQIVMIASLIFLLQCKKTKTSDSPATNTTVNYRASEDDFPNPERGFYRYTQTTVNNFTPLDLNQLKTWRNLQQADGGNYSVYSTLVFRYYILDGFTTTVLPAGFLANLENDFNIARQAGI
;
A
#
# COMPACT_ATOMS: atom_id res chain seq x y z
N MET A 1 18.56 10.04 -68.24
CA MET A 1 18.91 10.62 -69.54
C MET A 1 17.78 11.54 -69.96
N SER A 2 18.08 12.81 -70.26
CA SER A 2 17.18 13.90 -70.72
C SER A 2 16.12 14.37 -69.71
N THR A 3 16.21 15.52 -69.06
CA THR A 3 16.54 16.91 -69.50
C THR A 3 15.58 17.44 -70.57
N THR A 4 14.65 18.32 -70.17
CA THR A 4 14.18 19.56 -70.83
C THR A 4 13.01 20.13 -69.99
N MET A 5 13.12 21.26 -69.28
CA MET A 5 13.04 22.65 -69.77
C MET A 5 11.80 22.93 -70.65
N LYS A 6 11.07 24.05 -70.65
CA LYS A 6 11.03 25.33 -69.91
C LYS A 6 10.11 26.22 -70.75
N ALA A 7 8.88 26.52 -70.32
CA ALA A 7 8.09 27.59 -70.95
C ALA A 7 8.11 28.81 -70.02
N LYS A 8 9.08 29.67 -70.31
CA LYS A 8 9.32 30.98 -69.72
C LYS A 8 8.53 32.02 -70.55
N ASN A 9 8.23 33.16 -69.92
CA ASN A 9 7.86 34.44 -70.51
C ASN A 9 6.42 34.66 -70.96
N ILE A 10 5.63 35.16 -70.01
CA ILE A 10 4.93 36.43 -70.20
C ILE A 10 5.72 37.44 -69.34
N MET A 11 6.74 38.11 -69.90
CA MET A 11 6.71 39.56 -70.24
C MET A 11 5.85 40.37 -69.25
N LYS A 12 6.31 41.37 -68.52
CA LYS A 12 7.38 42.35 -68.75
C LYS A 12 7.59 43.12 -67.44
N GLN A 13 8.86 43.31 -67.08
CA GLN A 13 9.46 44.58 -66.66
C GLN A 13 8.82 45.39 -65.50
N SER A 14 9.48 45.35 -64.34
CA SER A 14 9.86 46.52 -63.52
C SER A 14 10.90 46.02 -62.50
N LEU A 15 12.16 45.80 -62.86
CA LEU A 15 13.23 46.81 -62.94
C LEU A 15 13.11 47.93 -61.88
N VAL A 16 14.07 47.87 -60.95
CA VAL A 16 14.91 48.97 -60.40
C VAL A 16 14.85 49.13 -58.87
N ASN A 17 15.85 48.50 -58.24
CA ASN A 17 16.80 49.03 -57.25
C ASN A 17 16.32 49.82 -56.01
N GLY A 18 16.77 49.37 -54.83
CA GLY A 18 16.89 50.21 -53.61
C GLY A 18 17.10 49.35 -52.37
N ARG A 19 18.34 48.96 -52.02
CA ARG A 19 19.29 49.70 -51.16
C ARG A 19 18.87 49.71 -49.67
N PHE A 20 19.75 49.08 -48.90
CA PHE A 20 19.87 48.94 -47.45
C PHE A 20 19.29 50.10 -46.62
N GLY A 21 18.46 49.77 -45.64
CA GLY A 21 17.97 50.69 -44.62
C GLY A 21 17.38 49.91 -43.45
N ILE A 22 18.24 49.43 -42.55
CA ILE A 22 17.78 48.87 -41.26
C ILE A 22 17.03 49.99 -40.54
N SER A 23 15.71 49.88 -40.54
CA SER A 23 14.78 50.86 -40.00
C SER A 23 15.05 51.08 -38.52
N ARG A 24 15.16 52.36 -38.11
CA ARG A 24 15.28 52.79 -36.70
C ARG A 24 14.17 52.22 -35.81
N GLN A 25 13.08 51.73 -36.40
CA GLN A 25 11.98 51.06 -35.71
C GLN A 25 12.38 49.69 -35.13
N ILE A 26 13.27 48.94 -35.78
CA ILE A 26 13.66 47.58 -35.32
C ILE A 26 14.56 47.67 -34.08
N VAL A 27 15.43 48.69 -34.00
CA VAL A 27 16.29 48.94 -32.82
C VAL A 27 15.46 49.39 -31.62
N MET A 28 14.44 50.23 -31.84
CA MET A 28 13.54 50.70 -30.76
C MET A 28 12.65 49.58 -30.21
N ILE A 29 12.22 48.63 -31.05
CA ILE A 29 11.42 47.47 -30.62
C ILE A 29 12.29 46.47 -29.83
N ALA A 30 13.56 46.27 -30.22
CA ALA A 30 14.48 45.40 -29.48
C ALA A 30 14.84 45.96 -28.09
N SER A 31 14.94 47.28 -27.93
CA SER A 31 15.17 47.91 -26.61
C SER A 31 13.95 47.87 -25.69
N LEU A 32 12.72 47.85 -26.24
CA LEU A 32 11.49 47.74 -25.44
C LEU A 32 11.26 46.32 -24.91
N ILE A 33 11.71 45.29 -25.65
CA ILE A 33 11.59 43.88 -25.25
C ILE A 33 12.61 43.51 -24.17
N PHE A 34 13.72 44.24 -24.04
CA PHE A 34 14.75 43.99 -23.02
C PHE A 34 14.39 44.51 -21.61
N LEU A 35 13.38 45.37 -21.47
CA LEU A 35 12.91 45.89 -20.17
C LEU A 35 11.81 45.04 -19.52
N LEU A 36 11.36 43.97 -20.18
CA LEU A 36 10.30 43.08 -19.69
C LEU A 36 10.82 41.79 -19.04
N GLN A 37 12.15 41.63 -18.87
CA GLN A 37 12.72 40.47 -18.20
C GLN A 37 13.15 40.78 -16.76
N CYS A 38 12.73 39.88 -15.86
CA CYS A 38 13.01 39.80 -14.42
C CYS A 38 12.15 40.65 -13.47
N LYS A 39 10.88 40.24 -13.30
CA LYS A 39 10.34 40.13 -11.94
C LYS A 39 10.56 38.70 -11.46
N LYS A 40 11.65 38.45 -10.71
CA LYS A 40 11.69 37.26 -9.83
C LYS A 40 10.57 37.46 -8.82
N THR A 41 9.42 36.84 -9.05
CA THR A 41 8.42 36.65 -8.01
C THR A 41 9.09 35.83 -6.93
N LYS A 42 9.27 36.40 -5.73
CA LYS A 42 9.53 35.57 -4.56
C LYS A 42 8.29 34.68 -4.44
N THR A 43 8.45 33.39 -4.68
CA THR A 43 7.45 32.42 -4.25
C THR A 43 7.40 32.61 -2.73
N SER A 44 6.36 33.28 -2.26
CA SER A 44 6.03 33.22 -0.84
C SER A 44 5.77 31.76 -0.57
N ASP A 45 6.66 31.09 0.16
CA ASP A 45 6.35 29.79 0.73
C ASP A 45 5.03 29.98 1.47
N SER A 46 3.98 29.36 0.92
CA SER A 46 2.66 29.39 1.55
C SER A 46 2.87 28.84 2.96
N PRO A 47 2.37 29.52 4.02
CA PRO A 47 2.52 29.01 5.37
C PRO A 47 2.03 27.57 5.39
N ALA A 48 2.82 26.67 5.97
CA ALA A 48 2.48 25.27 6.09
C ALA A 48 1.06 25.17 6.64
N THR A 49 0.13 24.65 5.83
CA THR A 49 -1.26 24.50 6.24
C THR A 49 -1.29 23.34 7.22
N ASN A 50 -1.42 23.65 8.51
CA ASN A 50 -1.62 22.63 9.54
C ASN A 50 -2.94 21.91 9.22
N THR A 51 -2.86 20.66 8.80
CA THR A 51 -4.03 19.80 8.62
C THR A 51 -4.40 19.24 10.00
N THR A 52 -5.48 19.75 10.57
CA THR A 52 -6.06 19.15 11.78
C THR A 52 -6.88 17.94 11.37
N VAL A 53 -6.38 16.74 11.69
CA VAL A 53 -7.14 15.50 11.52
C VAL A 53 -7.93 15.23 12.81
N ASN A 54 -9.26 15.22 12.69
CA ASN A 54 -10.14 14.88 13.81
C ASN A 54 -10.47 13.39 13.75
N TYR A 55 -10.09 12.65 14.79
CA TYR A 55 -10.44 11.23 14.94
C TYR A 55 -11.70 11.11 15.80
N ARG A 56 -12.60 10.20 15.41
CA ARG A 56 -13.72 9.77 16.25
C ARG A 56 -13.42 8.37 16.77
N ALA A 57 -13.67 8.14 18.06
CA ALA A 57 -13.63 6.81 18.61
C ALA A 57 -14.70 5.94 17.94
N SER A 58 -14.37 4.66 17.72
CA SER A 58 -15.33 3.66 17.31
C SER A 58 -15.69 2.80 18.51
N GLU A 59 -16.97 2.42 18.58
CA GLU A 59 -17.49 1.44 19.52
C GLU A 59 -17.56 0.03 18.88
N ASP A 60 -17.01 -0.13 17.68
CA ASP A 60 -16.98 -1.42 16.99
C ASP A 60 -16.12 -2.42 17.75
N ASP A 61 -16.70 -3.57 18.07
CA ASP A 61 -15.97 -4.73 18.57
C ASP A 61 -15.47 -5.58 17.39
N PHE A 62 -14.18 -5.87 17.36
CA PHE A 62 -13.53 -6.57 16.26
C PHE A 62 -12.49 -7.58 16.77
N PRO A 63 -12.24 -8.67 16.03
CA PRO A 63 -11.28 -9.70 16.42
C PRO A 63 -9.85 -9.13 16.50
N ASN A 64 -9.31 -9.02 17.73
CA ASN A 64 -7.94 -8.57 18.00
C ASN A 64 -7.00 -9.76 18.29
N PRO A 65 -6.03 -10.08 17.41
CA PRO A 65 -5.16 -11.24 17.57
C PRO A 65 -4.25 -11.21 18.81
N GLU A 66 -4.01 -10.04 19.42
CA GLU A 66 -3.08 -9.93 20.56
C GLU A 66 -3.79 -9.78 21.91
N ARG A 67 -5.11 -9.54 21.91
CA ARG A 67 -5.86 -9.22 23.14
C ARG A 67 -7.27 -9.81 23.21
N GLY A 68 -7.63 -10.70 22.30
CA GLY A 68 -8.94 -11.35 22.34
C GLY A 68 -9.03 -12.47 23.38
N PHE A 69 -10.23 -13.03 23.51
CA PHE A 69 -10.47 -14.13 24.42
C PHE A 69 -9.81 -15.41 23.92
N TYR A 70 -9.32 -16.23 24.86
CA TYR A 70 -8.79 -17.55 24.52
C TYR A 70 -9.86 -18.64 24.63
N ARG A 71 -9.73 -19.67 23.80
CA ARG A 71 -10.44 -20.95 23.96
C ARG A 71 -9.49 -22.01 24.49
N TYR A 72 -9.93 -22.72 25.52
CA TYR A 72 -9.15 -23.79 26.13
C TYR A 72 -9.17 -25.06 25.27
N THR A 73 -8.00 -25.65 25.06
CA THR A 73 -7.84 -26.96 24.44
C THR A 73 -6.66 -27.69 25.08
N GLN A 74 -6.65 -29.03 25.00
CA GLN A 74 -5.55 -29.83 25.51
C GLN A 74 -5.34 -31.09 24.68
N THR A 75 -4.15 -31.66 24.82
CA THR A 75 -3.76 -32.95 24.24
C THR A 75 -2.67 -33.59 25.11
N THR A 76 -2.35 -34.86 24.87
CA THR A 76 -1.27 -35.56 25.58
C THR A 76 -0.27 -36.14 24.60
N VAL A 77 0.94 -36.46 25.08
CA VAL A 77 1.96 -37.13 24.24
C VAL A 77 1.46 -38.49 23.74
N ASN A 78 0.77 -39.25 24.59
CA ASN A 78 0.34 -40.62 24.29
C ASN A 78 -1.02 -40.71 23.59
N ASN A 79 -1.82 -39.64 23.59
CA ASN A 79 -3.11 -39.58 22.92
C ASN A 79 -3.31 -38.20 22.30
N PHE A 80 -2.66 -37.99 21.15
CA PHE A 80 -2.63 -36.68 20.51
C PHE A 80 -3.91 -36.41 19.72
N THR A 81 -4.67 -35.38 20.09
CA THR A 81 -5.82 -34.87 19.32
C THR A 81 -5.43 -33.54 18.67
N PRO A 82 -5.23 -33.47 17.34
CA PRO A 82 -4.86 -32.22 16.66
C PRO A 82 -5.88 -31.10 16.83
N LEU A 83 -5.43 -29.86 16.70
CA LEU A 83 -6.33 -28.72 16.54
C LEU A 83 -7.16 -28.88 15.26
N ASP A 84 -8.41 -28.42 15.28
CA ASP A 84 -9.29 -28.43 14.12
C ASP A 84 -9.33 -27.04 13.47
N LEU A 85 -8.83 -26.94 12.23
CA LEU A 85 -8.74 -25.67 11.51
C LEU A 85 -10.09 -24.94 11.37
N ASN A 86 -11.18 -25.67 11.11
CA ASN A 86 -12.49 -25.07 10.88
C ASN A 86 -13.09 -24.56 12.19
N GLN A 87 -12.89 -25.29 13.27
CA GLN A 87 -13.25 -24.87 14.62
C GLN A 87 -12.52 -23.60 15.01
N LEU A 88 -11.21 -23.52 14.78
CA LEU A 88 -10.43 -22.31 15.06
C LEU A 88 -10.94 -21.11 14.26
N LYS A 89 -11.20 -21.29 12.96
CA LYS A 89 -11.78 -20.23 12.12
C LYS A 89 -13.17 -19.79 12.59
N THR A 90 -13.97 -20.72 13.11
CA THR A 90 -15.30 -20.42 13.64
C THR A 90 -15.20 -19.51 14.87
N TRP A 91 -14.27 -19.78 15.77
CA TRP A 91 -14.04 -18.98 16.98
C TRP A 91 -13.59 -17.54 16.73
N ARG A 92 -13.00 -17.26 15.56
CA ARG A 92 -12.68 -15.89 15.14
C ARG A 92 -13.91 -15.05 14.80
N ASN A 93 -15.09 -15.65 14.70
CA ASN A 93 -16.35 -14.94 14.56
C ASN A 93 -17.01 -14.74 15.93
N LEU A 94 -18.06 -13.94 15.96
CA LEU A 94 -18.82 -13.68 17.18
C LEU A 94 -19.48 -14.99 17.65
N GLN A 95 -19.12 -15.46 18.83
CA GLN A 95 -19.65 -16.70 19.45
C GLN A 95 -20.12 -16.41 20.87
N GLN A 96 -21.18 -17.06 21.32
CA GLN A 96 -21.63 -16.92 22.70
C GLN A 96 -20.51 -17.36 23.67
N ALA A 97 -20.28 -16.55 24.71
CA ALA A 97 -19.36 -16.91 25.78
C ALA A 97 -19.93 -18.07 26.60
N ASP A 98 -19.06 -19.00 27.02
CA ASP A 98 -19.49 -20.20 27.74
C ASP A 98 -20.14 -19.81 29.07
N GLY A 99 -21.39 -20.23 29.27
CA GLY A 99 -22.19 -19.87 30.46
C GLY A 99 -22.60 -18.39 30.55
N GLY A 100 -22.32 -17.59 29.52
CA GLY A 100 -22.66 -16.17 29.46
C GLY A 100 -23.86 -15.86 28.56
N ASN A 101 -24.33 -14.62 28.63
CA ASN A 101 -25.40 -14.05 27.80
C ASN A 101 -24.88 -12.99 26.80
N TYR A 102 -23.56 -12.94 26.59
CA TYR A 102 -22.90 -12.05 25.65
C TYR A 102 -22.07 -12.89 24.67
N SER A 103 -21.72 -12.28 23.54
CA SER A 103 -20.89 -12.93 22.53
C SER A 103 -19.52 -12.26 22.44
N VAL A 104 -18.51 -13.04 22.09
CA VAL A 104 -17.12 -12.60 22.00
C VAL A 104 -16.48 -13.13 20.73
N TYR A 105 -15.47 -12.41 20.24
CA TYR A 105 -14.49 -12.95 19.32
C TYR A 105 -13.40 -13.67 20.12
N SER A 106 -13.10 -14.91 19.75
CA SER A 106 -11.98 -15.67 20.32
C SER A 106 -10.87 -15.75 19.28
N THR A 107 -9.81 -14.99 19.51
CA THR A 107 -8.66 -14.88 18.61
C THR A 107 -7.40 -15.50 19.18
N LEU A 108 -7.49 -16.11 20.37
CA LEU A 108 -6.41 -16.86 21.00
C LEU A 108 -6.87 -18.30 21.27
N VAL A 109 -5.92 -19.23 21.28
CA VAL A 109 -6.14 -20.59 21.79
C VAL A 109 -5.13 -20.86 22.88
N PHE A 110 -5.64 -21.27 24.03
CA PHE A 110 -4.81 -21.80 25.10
C PHE A 110 -4.70 -23.31 24.91
N ARG A 111 -3.49 -23.80 24.63
CA ARG A 111 -3.23 -25.21 24.27
C ARG A 111 -2.30 -25.85 25.29
N TYR A 112 -2.83 -26.77 26.11
CA TYR A 112 -1.98 -27.62 26.94
C TYR A 112 -1.45 -28.84 26.17
N TYR A 113 -0.15 -29.08 26.29
CA TYR A 113 0.51 -30.32 25.90
C TYR A 113 0.94 -31.06 27.17
N ILE A 114 0.24 -32.15 27.50
CA ILE A 114 0.49 -32.92 28.72
C ILE A 114 1.56 -33.98 28.42
N LEU A 115 2.72 -33.86 29.07
CA LEU A 115 3.91 -34.68 28.84
C LEU A 115 4.03 -35.87 29.82
N ASP A 116 2.90 -36.48 30.19
CA ASP A 116 2.86 -37.55 31.19
C ASP A 116 3.76 -38.74 30.81
N GLY A 117 4.63 -39.15 31.73
CA GLY A 117 5.64 -40.19 31.52
C GLY A 117 6.94 -39.74 30.82
N PHE A 118 7.09 -38.46 30.46
CA PHE A 118 8.26 -37.93 29.72
C PHE A 118 9.11 -36.92 30.50
N THR A 119 9.35 -37.16 31.80
CA THR A 119 10.16 -36.26 32.65
C THR A 119 11.67 -36.51 32.55
N THR A 120 12.09 -37.72 32.22
CA THR A 120 13.51 -38.13 32.09
C THR A 120 13.82 -38.81 30.76
N THR A 121 12.80 -38.99 29.91
CA THR A 121 12.88 -39.66 28.62
C THR A 121 12.71 -38.65 27.50
N VAL A 122 13.28 -38.96 26.33
CA VAL A 122 13.14 -38.12 25.14
C VAL A 122 11.70 -38.15 24.63
N LEU A 123 11.21 -37.00 24.15
CA LEU A 123 9.89 -36.93 23.54
C LEU A 123 9.86 -37.71 22.21
N PRO A 124 8.76 -38.42 21.90
CA PRO A 124 8.65 -39.15 20.64
C PRO A 124 8.67 -38.20 19.44
N ALA A 125 9.37 -38.59 18.36
CA ALA A 125 9.42 -37.78 17.14
C ALA A 125 8.03 -37.50 16.54
N GLY A 126 7.11 -38.46 16.62
CA GLY A 126 5.72 -38.29 16.18
C GLY A 126 4.97 -37.22 16.96
N PHE A 127 5.25 -37.05 18.26
CA PHE A 127 4.68 -35.96 19.05
C PHE A 127 5.19 -34.59 18.57
N LEU A 128 6.49 -34.46 18.30
CA LEU A 128 7.07 -33.21 17.80
C LEU A 128 6.51 -32.83 16.41
N ALA A 129 6.31 -33.80 15.52
CA ALA A 129 5.66 -33.58 14.24
C ALA A 129 4.20 -33.10 14.40
N ASN A 130 3.46 -33.69 15.35
CA ASN A 130 2.10 -33.26 15.66
C ASN A 130 2.06 -31.85 16.28
N LEU A 131 3.02 -31.51 17.14
CA LEU A 131 3.19 -30.17 17.70
C LEU A 131 3.44 -29.12 16.60
N GLU A 132 4.32 -29.43 15.64
CA GLU A 132 4.54 -28.58 14.47
C GLU A 132 3.26 -28.40 13.65
N ASN A 133 2.50 -29.47 13.46
CA ASN A 133 1.22 -29.42 12.76
C ASN A 133 0.19 -28.53 13.48
N ASP A 134 0.09 -28.59 14.81
CA ASP A 134 -0.78 -27.69 15.58
C ASP A 134 -0.40 -26.21 15.35
N PHE A 135 0.89 -25.88 15.32
CA PHE A 135 1.34 -24.51 15.01
C PHE A 135 1.01 -24.08 13.58
N ASN A 136 1.09 -24.99 12.62
CA ASN A 136 0.71 -24.72 11.23
C ASN A 136 -0.80 -24.47 11.12
N ILE A 137 -1.62 -25.26 11.83
CA ILE A 137 -3.08 -25.09 11.88
C ILE A 137 -3.45 -23.75 12.53
N ALA A 138 -2.84 -23.40 13.66
CA ALA A 138 -3.08 -22.12 14.34
C ALA A 138 -2.75 -20.93 13.41
N ARG A 139 -1.57 -20.97 12.77
CA ARG A 139 -1.15 -19.95 11.79
C ARG A 139 -2.10 -19.86 10.61
N GLN A 140 -2.57 -20.99 10.07
CA GLN A 140 -3.51 -21.02 8.96
C GLN A 140 -4.92 -20.53 9.38
N ALA A 141 -5.31 -20.73 10.64
CA ALA A 141 -6.54 -20.18 11.19
C ALA A 141 -6.44 -18.67 11.45
N GLY A 142 -5.23 -18.14 11.63
CA GLY A 142 -4.99 -16.75 12.03
C GLY A 142 -5.27 -16.53 13.51
N ILE A 143 -4.97 -17.51 14.35
CA ILE A 143 -5.04 -17.45 15.82
C ILE A 143 -3.63 -17.54 16.39
#